data_AF-A0A7J6RAI3-F1
#
_entry.id   AF-A0A7J6RAI3-F1
#
_cell.length_a   1.000
_cell.length_b   1.000
_cell.length_c   1.000
_cell.angle_alpha   90.00
_cell.angle_beta   90.00
_cell.angle_gamma   90.00
#
_symmetry.space_group_name_H-M   'P 1'
#
loop_
_entity.id
_entity.type
_entity.pdbx_description
1 polymer ?
#
loop_
_entity_poly.entity_id
_entity_poly.type
_entity_poly.pdbx_seq_one_letter_code
_entity_poly.pdbx_strand_id
1 'polypeptide(L)'
;MVRAFFLLRVCSLAVLYCGSVCSLLVRLPVSWRQELYDYLLLVPIEADRQGLNLLVDTGTHELFFISKEWLEETEGLGACEASIFGCYQCTTDLCDAEVSEIEFCDGDCVSVVPLTGNLTIGGQEVPEVKFGLPEEDEDDYIPLLDQLVMKRIIESTDFSIVFNPGNLSEGELILGGLDPSRYRGPMSFVPLKDGYNTWTVGLKSIQVVGNATLAPLTPNTPVIIDSGTTCFHLPGSVYDVVMATIKSTLEAAGRHVEMREGSMAPPALRNCADREYLPPLQVAFTSQDGSDVTVVIPQEVYVQAYDTDAGPLCALLLRESSQGEEDISIGQNLLRRYYLYFQ
;
A
#
# COMPACT_ATOMS: atom_id res chain seq x y z
N MET A 1 -41.43 -27.50 -42.20
CA MET A 1 -40.09 -27.38 -41.57
C MET A 1 -39.11 -27.02 -42.69
N VAL A 2 -38.11 -26.16 -42.54
CA VAL A 2 -37.59 -25.46 -41.33
C VAL A 2 -37.70 -23.92 -41.54
N ARG A 3 -37.64 -23.12 -40.47
CA ARG A 3 -37.61 -21.65 -40.57
C ARG A 3 -36.23 -21.15 -41.01
N ALA A 4 -36.19 -20.12 -41.84
CA ALA A 4 -34.97 -19.33 -42.04
C ALA A 4 -34.81 -18.31 -40.90
N PHE A 5 -33.57 -18.01 -40.52
CA PHE A 5 -33.19 -16.80 -39.80
C PHE A 5 -31.87 -16.26 -40.38
N PHE A 6 -31.79 -14.94 -40.53
CA PHE A 6 -30.63 -14.24 -41.06
C PHE A 6 -29.69 -13.82 -39.94
N LEU A 7 -28.39 -13.78 -40.24
CA LEU A 7 -27.48 -12.82 -39.61
C LEU A 7 -26.36 -12.44 -40.60
N LEU A 8 -26.63 -11.43 -41.43
CA LEU A 8 -25.53 -10.70 -42.08
C LEU A 8 -24.85 -9.82 -41.02
N ARG A 9 -23.53 -9.97 -40.87
CA ARG A 9 -22.67 -8.85 -40.49
C ARG A 9 -21.74 -8.55 -41.66
N VAL A 10 -21.81 -7.32 -42.15
CA VAL A 10 -20.99 -6.87 -43.29
C VAL A 10 -19.56 -6.65 -42.82
N CYS A 11 -18.63 -7.42 -43.36
CA CYS A 11 -17.20 -7.20 -43.15
C CYS A 11 -16.65 -6.33 -44.29
N SER A 12 -16.48 -5.02 -44.04
CA SER A 12 -15.73 -4.10 -44.91
C SER A 12 -15.54 -2.71 -44.28
N LEU A 13 -14.46 -2.52 -43.52
CA LEU A 13 -13.68 -1.28 -43.49
C LEU A 13 -12.38 -1.53 -42.71
N ALA A 14 -11.24 -1.39 -43.39
CA ALA A 14 -9.93 -1.63 -42.80
C ALA A 14 -9.47 -0.43 -41.97
N VAL A 15 -9.64 -0.51 -40.65
CA VAL A 15 -8.84 0.27 -39.70
C VAL A 15 -7.49 -0.43 -39.56
N LEU A 16 -6.39 0.32 -39.50
CA LEU A 16 -5.06 -0.27 -39.33
C LEU A 16 -4.96 -0.99 -37.97
N TYR A 17 -4.24 -2.11 -37.95
CA TYR A 17 -3.80 -2.76 -36.72
C TYR A 17 -2.87 -1.81 -35.95
N CYS A 18 -3.42 -1.05 -35.01
CA CYS A 18 -2.68 -0.67 -33.82
C CYS A 18 -2.78 -1.85 -32.85
N GLY A 19 -1.65 -2.49 -32.53
CA GLY A 19 -1.59 -3.68 -31.68
C GLY A 19 -1.85 -3.42 -30.20
N SER A 20 -2.58 -2.36 -29.86
CA SER A 20 -3.06 -2.11 -28.50
C SER A 20 -4.20 -3.06 -28.21
N VAL A 21 -3.91 -4.10 -27.43
CA VAL A 21 -4.93 -4.66 -26.54
C VAL A 21 -5.42 -3.49 -25.69
N CYS A 22 -6.74 -3.26 -25.66
CA CYS A 22 -7.31 -2.34 -24.68
C CYS A 22 -7.31 -3.06 -23.34
N SER A 23 -6.18 -3.01 -22.63
CA SER A 23 -6.06 -3.59 -21.30
C SER A 23 -7.19 -3.08 -20.42
N LEU A 24 -7.89 -4.02 -19.79
CA LEU A 24 -9.11 -3.74 -19.04
C LEU A 24 -8.74 -3.17 -17.67
N LEU A 25 -8.23 -1.94 -17.67
CA LEU A 25 -7.75 -1.24 -16.49
C LEU A 25 -8.93 -0.72 -15.65
N VAL A 26 -9.09 -1.27 -14.45
CA VAL A 26 -10.01 -0.72 -13.44
C VAL A 26 -9.27 0.36 -12.66
N ARG A 27 -9.96 1.47 -12.36
CA ARG A 27 -9.38 2.61 -11.65
C ARG A 27 -10.16 2.91 -10.39
N LEU A 28 -9.44 3.03 -9.29
CA LEU A 28 -9.94 3.40 -7.98
C LEU A 28 -9.23 4.69 -7.54
N PRO A 29 -9.95 5.74 -7.12
CA PRO A 29 -9.32 6.89 -6.50
C PRO A 29 -8.74 6.45 -5.14
N VAL A 30 -7.45 6.65 -4.92
CA VAL A 30 -6.83 6.45 -3.59
C VAL A 30 -6.81 7.75 -2.81
N SER A 31 -7.03 7.65 -1.51
CA SER A 31 -6.86 8.74 -0.54
C SER A 31 -5.91 8.30 0.58
N TRP A 32 -4.91 9.12 0.90
CA TRP A 32 -4.22 8.98 2.19
C TRP A 32 -5.03 9.72 3.24
N ARG A 33 -5.52 9.01 4.26
CA ARG A 33 -6.17 9.60 5.44
C ARG A 33 -5.33 9.29 6.68
N GLN A 34 -5.22 10.28 7.57
CA GLN A 34 -4.58 10.10 8.87
C GLN A 34 -5.57 9.35 9.78
N GLU A 35 -5.08 8.32 10.46
CA GLU A 35 -5.79 7.67 11.57
C GLU A 35 -4.82 7.57 12.74
N LEU A 36 -5.14 8.23 13.86
CA LEU A 36 -4.22 8.42 14.99
C LEU A 36 -2.81 8.89 14.57
N TYR A 37 -1.82 7.99 14.60
CA TYR A 37 -0.40 8.22 14.28
C TYR A 37 0.04 7.61 12.94
N ASP A 38 -0.87 7.00 12.20
CA ASP A 38 -0.62 6.38 10.92
C ASP A 38 -1.32 7.12 9.78
N TYR A 39 -0.84 6.88 8.56
CA TYR A 39 -1.50 7.29 7.33
C TYR A 39 -1.83 6.03 6.56
N LEU A 40 -3.09 5.90 6.15
CA LEU A 40 -3.62 4.69 5.53
C LEU A 40 -4.01 4.98 4.09
N LEU A 41 -3.67 4.05 3.18
CA LEU A 41 -3.97 4.15 1.76
C LEU A 41 -5.36 3.55 1.49
N LEU A 42 -6.38 4.40 1.41
CA LEU A 42 -7.78 3.96 1.41
C LEU A 42 -8.44 4.16 0.03
N VAL A 43 -9.11 3.11 -0.47
CA VAL A 43 -9.96 3.15 -1.68
C VAL A 43 -11.44 3.00 -1.31
N PRO A 44 -12.34 3.84 -1.85
CA PRO A 44 -13.77 3.66 -1.70
C PRO A 44 -14.26 2.54 -2.63
N ILE A 45 -15.03 1.62 -2.07
CA ILE A 45 -15.71 0.53 -2.78
C ILE A 45 -17.15 0.40 -2.24
N GLU A 46 -17.97 -0.44 -2.88
CA GLU A 46 -19.21 -0.93 -2.26
C GLU A 46 -19.16 -2.44 -2.11
N ALA A 47 -19.66 -2.96 -0.99
CA ALA A 47 -19.90 -4.39 -0.78
C ALA A 47 -21.40 -4.60 -0.47
N ASP A 48 -22.11 -5.32 -1.33
CA ASP A 48 -23.57 -5.51 -1.30
C ASP A 48 -24.37 -4.20 -1.14
N ARG A 49 -23.88 -3.16 -1.84
CA ARG A 49 -24.37 -1.76 -1.84
C ARG A 49 -24.13 -0.98 -0.53
N GLN A 50 -23.28 -1.50 0.35
CA GLN A 50 -22.77 -0.80 1.52
C GLN A 50 -21.46 -0.12 1.15
N GLY A 51 -21.37 1.21 1.28
CA GLY A 51 -20.17 1.96 0.97
C GLY A 51 -19.09 1.78 2.03
N LEU A 52 -17.92 1.29 1.64
CA LEU A 52 -16.77 0.99 2.51
C LEU A 52 -15.51 1.69 1.99
N ASN A 53 -14.51 1.84 2.86
CA ASN A 53 -13.18 2.30 2.49
C ASN A 53 -12.16 1.22 2.84
N LEU A 54 -11.78 0.43 1.84
CA LEU A 54 -10.83 -0.66 1.99
C LEU A 54 -9.40 -0.11 2.15
N LEU A 55 -8.63 -0.68 3.09
CA LEU A 55 -7.19 -0.51 3.15
C LEU A 55 -6.54 -1.22 1.96
N VAL A 56 -5.79 -0.47 1.16
CA VAL A 56 -4.87 -1.04 0.18
C VAL A 56 -3.62 -1.44 0.95
N ASP A 57 -3.60 -2.69 1.41
CA ASP A 57 -2.41 -3.32 1.97
C ASP A 57 -1.69 -4.11 0.86
N THR A 58 -0.35 -4.14 0.91
CA THR A 58 0.49 -5.02 0.06
C THR A 58 1.38 -5.96 0.90
N GLY A 59 1.28 -5.92 2.22
CA GLY A 59 1.77 -6.98 3.11
C GLY A 59 0.92 -8.25 3.01
N THR A 60 -0.41 -8.12 2.82
CA THR A 60 -1.34 -9.26 2.66
C THR A 60 -1.94 -9.41 1.25
N HIS A 61 -2.61 -10.54 1.04
CA HIS A 61 -3.41 -10.95 -0.11
C HIS A 61 -4.91 -11.15 0.23
N GLU A 62 -5.28 -11.03 1.51
CA GLU A 62 -6.67 -11.14 1.96
C GLU A 62 -7.54 -9.93 1.57
N LEU A 63 -8.85 -10.16 1.57
CA LEU A 63 -9.87 -9.12 1.52
C LEU A 63 -10.91 -9.45 2.59
N PHE A 64 -11.00 -8.62 3.63
CA PHE A 64 -12.00 -8.71 4.68
C PHE A 64 -12.57 -7.32 5.02
N PHE A 65 -13.71 -7.29 5.70
CA PHE A 65 -14.31 -6.06 6.20
C PHE A 65 -14.56 -6.16 7.72
N ILE A 66 -14.50 -5.03 8.41
CA ILE A 66 -14.81 -4.97 9.84
C ILE A 66 -16.32 -5.23 10.02
N SER A 67 -16.68 -6.25 10.82
CA SER A 67 -18.07 -6.55 11.13
C SER A 67 -18.69 -5.44 11.98
N LYS A 68 -19.90 -5.01 11.61
CA LYS A 68 -20.65 -3.99 12.36
C LYS A 68 -20.91 -4.40 13.81
N GLU A 69 -21.36 -5.63 14.01
CA GLU A 69 -21.85 -6.11 15.29
C GLU A 69 -20.71 -6.19 16.30
N TRP A 70 -19.60 -6.79 15.90
CA TRP A 70 -18.34 -6.82 16.67
C TRP A 70 -17.85 -5.41 17.03
N LEU A 71 -17.76 -4.50 16.05
CA LEU A 71 -17.25 -3.15 16.29
C LEU A 71 -18.15 -2.32 17.21
N GLU A 72 -19.48 -2.43 17.07
CA GLU A 72 -20.44 -1.73 17.93
C GLU A 72 -20.65 -2.40 19.31
N GLU A 73 -20.25 -3.66 19.48
CA GLU A 73 -20.15 -4.32 20.80
C GLU A 73 -18.85 -3.92 21.53
N THR A 74 -17.71 -3.90 20.84
CA THR A 74 -16.39 -3.62 21.43
C THR A 74 -16.17 -2.13 21.69
N GLU A 75 -16.33 -1.27 20.69
CA GLU A 75 -16.09 0.19 20.78
C GLU A 75 -17.39 0.98 21.06
N GLY A 76 -18.55 0.32 20.97
CA GLY A 76 -19.85 0.89 21.31
C GLY A 76 -20.68 1.39 20.13
N LEU A 77 -21.98 1.58 20.37
CA LEU A 77 -22.95 1.99 19.35
C LEU A 77 -22.54 3.27 18.62
N GLY A 78 -22.44 3.20 17.29
CA GLY A 78 -21.99 4.29 16.43
C GLY A 78 -20.50 4.25 16.06
N ALA A 79 -19.69 3.35 16.63
CA ALA A 79 -18.29 3.17 16.25
C ALA A 79 -18.13 2.85 14.74
N CYS A 80 -19.07 2.11 14.15
CA CYS A 80 -19.12 1.88 12.70
C CYS A 80 -19.24 3.17 11.87
N GLU A 81 -20.08 4.13 12.30
CA GLU A 81 -20.27 5.40 11.59
C GLU A 81 -19.09 6.37 11.82
N ALA A 82 -18.31 6.18 12.89
CA ALA A 82 -17.09 6.92 13.17
C ALA A 82 -15.84 6.34 12.47
N SER A 83 -15.82 5.03 12.21
CA SER A 83 -14.72 4.32 11.55
C SER A 83 -14.39 4.92 10.17
N ILE A 84 -13.12 5.25 9.94
CA ILE A 84 -12.62 5.67 8.62
C ILE A 84 -12.79 4.62 7.52
N PHE A 85 -12.79 3.34 7.89
CA PHE A 85 -13.04 2.21 6.99
C PHE A 85 -14.54 2.03 6.70
N GLY A 86 -15.40 2.56 7.59
CA GLY A 86 -16.78 2.10 7.77
C GLY A 86 -16.82 0.75 8.47
N CYS A 87 -17.93 0.03 8.29
CA CYS A 87 -18.08 -1.37 8.67
C CYS A 87 -19.08 -2.05 7.73
N TYR A 88 -19.01 -3.37 7.58
CA TYR A 88 -20.00 -4.15 6.85
C TYR A 88 -21.08 -4.66 7.82
N GLN A 89 -22.34 -4.36 7.54
CA GLN A 89 -23.49 -4.93 8.26
C GLN A 89 -23.99 -6.17 7.50
N CYS A 90 -23.98 -7.34 8.15
CA CYS A 90 -24.58 -8.52 7.54
C CYS A 90 -26.11 -8.40 7.44
N THR A 91 -26.68 -8.91 6.35
CA THR A 91 -28.13 -8.86 6.06
C THR A 91 -28.73 -10.23 5.72
N THR A 92 -28.02 -11.32 6.03
CA THR A 92 -28.35 -12.68 5.62
C THR A 92 -27.97 -13.69 6.71
N ASP A 93 -28.77 -14.74 6.85
CA ASP A 93 -28.55 -15.91 7.72
C ASP A 93 -27.26 -16.72 7.40
N LEU A 94 -26.39 -16.21 6.51
CA LEU A 94 -25.11 -16.81 6.09
C LEU A 94 -23.94 -16.41 7.02
N CYS A 95 -24.14 -15.43 7.90
CA CYS A 95 -23.11 -14.99 8.86
C CYS A 95 -23.06 -15.84 10.15
N ASP A 96 -23.95 -16.83 10.30
CA ASP A 96 -23.95 -17.82 11.39
C ASP A 96 -23.04 -19.04 11.09
N ALA A 97 -21.87 -18.81 10.47
CA ALA A 97 -20.97 -19.86 9.93
C ALA A 97 -19.79 -20.24 10.85
N GLU A 98 -18.93 -21.18 10.43
CA GLU A 98 -17.75 -21.66 11.21
C GLU A 98 -16.53 -20.72 11.12
N VAL A 99 -15.59 -20.88 12.08
CA VAL A 99 -14.82 -19.80 12.75
C VAL A 99 -13.55 -20.35 13.43
N SER A 100 -12.34 -19.76 13.27
CA SER A 100 -11.15 -19.90 14.19
C SER A 100 -10.11 -18.71 14.23
N GLU A 101 -8.90 -18.69 13.61
CA GLU A 101 -7.91 -17.55 13.77
C GLU A 101 -6.99 -17.20 12.54
N ILE A 102 -6.75 -15.90 12.21
CA ILE A 102 -5.61 -15.35 11.40
C ILE A 102 -4.69 -14.47 12.29
N GLU A 103 -3.37 -14.63 12.16
CA GLU A 103 -2.31 -13.92 12.93
C GLU A 103 -1.57 -12.87 12.08
N PHE A 104 -1.54 -11.59 12.51
CA PHE A 104 -0.76 -10.52 11.88
C PHE A 104 0.70 -10.50 12.36
N CYS A 105 1.58 -9.80 11.62
CA CYS A 105 3.03 -9.81 11.89
C CYS A 105 3.46 -9.17 13.22
N ASP A 106 2.58 -8.44 13.91
CA ASP A 106 2.77 -7.90 15.26
C ASP A 106 2.23 -8.83 16.38
N GLY A 107 1.58 -9.94 16.01
CA GLY A 107 1.03 -10.94 16.93
C GLY A 107 -0.40 -10.67 17.37
N ASP A 108 -1.11 -9.72 16.76
CA ASP A 108 -2.56 -9.59 16.94
C ASP A 108 -3.29 -10.63 16.08
N CYS A 109 -4.18 -11.42 16.70
CA CYS A 109 -5.07 -12.33 15.98
C CYS A 109 -6.36 -11.60 15.57
N VAL A 110 -6.57 -11.46 14.25
CA VAL A 110 -7.88 -11.22 13.65
C VAL A 110 -8.00 -12.12 12.42
N SER A 111 -8.32 -13.38 12.69
CA SER A 111 -9.61 -13.89 12.24
C SER A 111 -10.09 -13.50 10.82
N VAL A 112 -10.19 -14.39 9.81
CA VAL A 112 -10.89 -14.10 8.51
C VAL A 112 -11.79 -15.25 7.96
N VAL A 113 -13.12 -15.04 7.81
CA VAL A 113 -14.17 -16.07 7.54
C VAL A 113 -14.86 -15.86 6.19
N PRO A 114 -15.24 -16.91 5.45
CA PRO A 114 -15.77 -16.78 4.10
C PRO A 114 -17.24 -16.31 4.02
N LEU A 115 -17.44 -15.07 3.57
CA LEU A 115 -18.65 -14.65 2.88
C LEU A 115 -18.50 -14.70 1.34
N THR A 116 -19.62 -14.58 0.64
CA THR A 116 -19.66 -14.34 -0.81
C THR A 116 -20.77 -13.33 -1.14
N GLY A 117 -20.42 -12.24 -1.82
CA GLY A 117 -21.32 -11.13 -2.10
C GLY A 117 -21.00 -10.38 -3.41
N ASN A 118 -21.66 -9.25 -3.65
CA ASN A 118 -21.43 -8.41 -4.84
C ASN A 118 -20.60 -7.17 -4.49
N LEU A 119 -19.47 -6.95 -5.17
CA LEU A 119 -18.67 -5.73 -5.00
C LEU A 119 -18.87 -4.73 -6.15
N THR A 120 -18.94 -3.43 -5.85
CA THR A 120 -18.77 -2.36 -6.85
C THR A 120 -17.33 -1.85 -6.80
N ILE A 121 -16.55 -2.12 -7.84
CA ILE A 121 -15.13 -1.74 -7.92
C ILE A 121 -14.90 -0.92 -9.20
N GLY A 122 -14.44 0.33 -9.04
CA GLY A 122 -14.20 1.26 -10.15
C GLY A 122 -15.42 1.53 -11.04
N GLY A 123 -16.62 1.38 -10.49
CA GLY A 123 -17.89 1.50 -11.23
C GLY A 123 -18.33 0.24 -11.98
N GLN A 124 -17.66 -0.90 -11.81
CA GLN A 124 -18.11 -2.21 -12.30
C GLN A 124 -18.73 -3.03 -11.16
N GLU A 125 -19.91 -3.61 -11.37
CA GLU A 125 -20.50 -4.60 -10.44
C GLU A 125 -19.87 -5.97 -10.69
N VAL A 126 -19.30 -6.56 -9.64
CA VAL A 126 -18.58 -7.83 -9.65
C VAL A 126 -19.34 -8.80 -8.74
N PRO A 127 -20.16 -9.71 -9.30
CA PRO A 127 -20.97 -10.62 -8.49
C PRO A 127 -20.15 -11.82 -7.97
N GLU A 128 -20.63 -12.42 -6.88
CA GLU A 128 -20.09 -13.67 -6.30
C GLU A 128 -18.60 -13.59 -5.92
N VAL A 129 -18.16 -12.49 -5.31
CA VAL A 129 -16.79 -12.33 -4.78
C VAL A 129 -16.70 -12.95 -3.38
N LYS A 130 -15.75 -13.87 -3.15
CA LYS A 130 -15.36 -14.34 -1.81
C LYS A 130 -14.68 -13.19 -1.05
N PHE A 131 -15.07 -12.92 0.19
CA PHE A 131 -14.40 -11.97 1.10
C PHE A 131 -14.66 -12.32 2.58
N GLY A 132 -13.87 -11.73 3.47
CA GLY A 132 -13.83 -12.01 4.91
C GLY A 132 -14.83 -11.26 5.79
N LEU A 133 -15.49 -11.95 6.74
CA LEU A 133 -16.10 -11.40 7.97
C LEU A 133 -16.09 -12.45 9.11
N PRO A 134 -15.33 -12.29 10.18
CA PRO A 134 -13.90 -12.54 10.07
C PRO A 134 -13.47 -13.62 11.10
N GLU A 135 -13.10 -14.87 10.69
CA GLU A 135 -12.40 -15.90 11.51
C GLU A 135 -11.39 -16.97 10.87
N GLU A 136 -11.65 -17.96 9.96
CA GLU A 136 -10.55 -18.87 9.44
C GLU A 136 -10.62 -19.54 8.02
N ASP A 137 -9.44 -20.05 7.59
CA ASP A 137 -8.88 -20.94 6.51
C ASP A 137 -9.73 -21.74 5.48
N GLU A 138 -9.31 -21.67 4.20
CA GLU A 138 -9.48 -22.71 3.16
C GLU A 138 -8.27 -22.75 2.17
N ASP A 139 -7.88 -23.95 1.69
CA ASP A 139 -7.03 -24.18 0.49
C ASP A 139 -7.61 -23.56 -0.83
N ASP A 140 -8.80 -22.94 -0.76
CA ASP A 140 -9.57 -22.35 -1.86
C ASP A 140 -9.89 -20.85 -1.60
N TYR A 141 -9.16 -20.15 -0.72
CA TYR A 141 -9.21 -18.68 -0.74
C TYR A 141 -8.55 -18.17 -2.03
N ILE A 142 -9.26 -17.29 -2.74
CA ILE A 142 -8.82 -16.71 -4.01
C ILE A 142 -8.65 -15.20 -3.79
N PRO A 143 -7.43 -14.63 -3.92
CA PRO A 143 -7.22 -13.20 -3.77
C PRO A 143 -8.10 -12.36 -4.68
N LEU A 144 -8.44 -11.13 -4.25
CA LEU A 144 -9.36 -10.24 -4.98
C LEU A 144 -8.94 -10.07 -6.45
N LEU A 145 -7.65 -9.93 -6.73
CA LEU A 145 -7.15 -9.69 -8.09
C LEU A 145 -7.34 -10.94 -8.98
N ASP A 146 -7.10 -12.14 -8.47
CA ASP A 146 -7.38 -13.40 -9.17
C ASP A 146 -8.88 -13.59 -9.42
N GLN A 147 -9.73 -13.26 -8.44
CA GLN A 147 -11.19 -13.26 -8.64
C GLN A 147 -11.63 -12.29 -9.75
N LEU A 148 -11.02 -11.11 -9.84
CA LEU A 148 -11.28 -10.13 -10.90
C LEU A 148 -10.78 -10.63 -12.27
N VAL A 149 -9.65 -11.34 -12.35
CA VAL A 149 -9.16 -12.00 -13.57
C VAL A 149 -10.11 -13.13 -14.01
N MET A 150 -10.51 -14.01 -13.08
CA MET A 150 -11.44 -15.13 -13.33
C MET A 150 -12.80 -14.62 -13.86
N LYS A 151 -13.30 -13.52 -13.30
CA LYS A 151 -14.54 -12.85 -13.71
C LYS A 151 -14.36 -11.93 -14.93
N ARG A 152 -13.13 -11.77 -15.43
CA ARG A 152 -12.74 -10.94 -16.59
C ARG A 152 -13.06 -9.45 -16.43
N ILE A 153 -12.90 -8.95 -15.21
CA ILE A 153 -13.00 -7.53 -14.84
C ILE A 153 -11.66 -6.82 -15.06
N ILE A 154 -10.54 -7.57 -14.99
CA ILE A 154 -9.18 -7.15 -15.38
C ILE A 154 -8.51 -8.28 -16.21
N GLU A 155 -7.43 -7.97 -16.94
CA GLU A 155 -6.73 -8.95 -17.80
C GLU A 155 -5.56 -9.68 -17.11
N SER A 156 -5.03 -9.15 -16.01
CA SER A 156 -3.95 -9.74 -15.21
C SER A 156 -4.07 -9.30 -13.75
N THR A 157 -3.39 -9.98 -12.83
CA THR A 157 -3.30 -9.59 -11.41
C THR A 157 -2.39 -8.39 -11.16
N ASP A 158 -1.60 -7.98 -12.16
CA ASP A 158 -0.81 -6.76 -12.16
C ASP A 158 -1.59 -5.52 -11.65
N PHE A 159 -0.95 -4.67 -10.87
CA PHE A 159 -1.52 -3.37 -10.48
C PHE A 159 -0.46 -2.27 -10.38
N SER A 160 -0.91 -1.02 -10.33
CA SER A 160 -0.03 0.14 -10.16
C SER A 160 -0.67 1.26 -9.36
N ILE A 161 0.17 2.01 -8.65
CA ILE A 161 -0.24 3.07 -7.72
C ILE A 161 0.49 4.36 -8.11
N VAL A 162 -0.27 5.46 -8.24
CA VAL A 162 0.25 6.77 -8.62
C VAL A 162 -0.47 7.90 -7.90
N PHE A 163 0.28 8.87 -7.36
CA PHE A 163 -0.27 10.03 -6.67
C PHE A 163 -0.20 11.29 -7.52
N ASN A 164 -1.13 12.21 -7.26
CA ASN A 164 -1.18 13.52 -7.91
C ASN A 164 0.06 14.36 -7.49
N PRO A 165 0.96 14.75 -8.40
CA PRO A 165 2.19 15.46 -8.02
C PRO A 165 1.95 16.82 -7.31
N GLY A 166 0.76 17.40 -7.48
CA GLY A 166 0.31 18.62 -6.79
C GLY A 166 -0.43 18.38 -5.46
N ASN A 167 -0.85 17.14 -5.18
CA ASN A 167 -1.49 16.74 -3.92
C ASN A 167 -1.19 15.26 -3.60
N LEU A 168 -0.15 15.00 -2.80
CA LEU A 168 0.26 13.64 -2.45
C LEU A 168 -0.69 12.91 -1.48
N SER A 169 -1.84 13.49 -1.14
CA SER A 169 -2.92 12.80 -0.42
C SER A 169 -3.96 12.16 -1.35
N GLU A 170 -3.88 12.39 -2.67
CA GLU A 170 -4.82 11.89 -3.69
C GLU A 170 -4.08 11.15 -4.81
N GLY A 171 -4.71 10.13 -5.40
CA GLY A 171 -4.12 9.38 -6.52
C GLY A 171 -5.08 8.40 -7.20
N GLU A 172 -4.51 7.49 -7.98
CA GLU A 172 -5.19 6.33 -8.57
C GLU A 172 -4.46 5.03 -8.18
N LEU A 173 -5.23 4.04 -7.73
CA LEU A 173 -4.88 2.61 -7.84
C LEU A 173 -5.47 2.10 -9.16
N ILE A 174 -4.64 1.44 -9.96
CA ILE A 174 -4.94 0.95 -11.30
C ILE A 174 -4.75 -0.57 -11.30
N LEU A 175 -5.84 -1.32 -11.44
CA LEU A 175 -5.82 -2.79 -11.47
C LEU A 175 -5.81 -3.29 -12.93
N GLY A 176 -5.12 -4.40 -13.20
CA GLY A 176 -5.00 -4.99 -14.53
C GLY A 176 -3.80 -4.52 -15.35
N GLY A 177 -2.78 -3.93 -14.73
CA GLY A 177 -1.56 -3.47 -15.40
C GLY A 177 -1.11 -2.05 -15.03
N LEU A 178 -0.47 -1.37 -16.00
CA LEU A 178 0.01 0.01 -15.89
C LEU A 178 -0.57 0.96 -16.94
N ASP A 179 -0.47 2.27 -16.69
CA ASP A 179 -0.91 3.35 -17.55
C ASP A 179 0.27 4.24 -18.01
N PRO A 180 0.77 4.06 -19.25
CA PRO A 180 1.84 4.90 -19.80
C PRO A 180 1.54 6.40 -19.92
N SER A 181 0.31 6.86 -19.67
CA SER A 181 -0.02 8.29 -19.58
C SER A 181 0.31 8.91 -18.21
N ARG A 182 0.56 8.09 -17.18
CA ARG A 182 0.76 8.52 -15.78
C ARG A 182 2.21 8.64 -15.35
N TYR A 183 3.15 8.07 -16.09
CA TYR A 183 4.60 8.20 -15.85
C TYR A 183 5.34 8.76 -17.07
N ARG A 184 6.68 8.92 -16.96
CA ARG A 184 7.54 9.40 -18.05
C ARG A 184 8.88 8.68 -18.03
N GLY A 185 9.39 8.35 -19.22
CA GLY A 185 10.62 7.59 -19.37
C GLY A 185 10.38 6.06 -19.30
N PRO A 186 11.44 5.25 -19.31
CA PRO A 186 11.34 3.81 -19.09
C PRO A 186 11.02 3.50 -17.62
N MET A 187 10.35 2.38 -17.38
CA MET A 187 10.26 1.78 -16.05
C MET A 187 11.58 1.09 -15.70
N SER A 188 11.99 1.16 -14.43
CA SER A 188 13.10 0.38 -13.88
C SER A 188 12.53 -0.78 -13.06
N PHE A 189 12.98 -2.00 -13.34
CA PHE A 189 12.47 -3.21 -12.68
C PHE A 189 13.49 -3.79 -11.70
N VAL A 190 12.98 -4.19 -10.54
CA VAL A 190 13.70 -4.98 -9.52
C VAL A 190 13.01 -6.34 -9.42
N PRO A 191 13.74 -7.45 -9.29
CA PRO A 191 13.12 -8.76 -9.11
C PRO A 191 12.55 -8.88 -7.69
N LEU A 192 11.40 -9.56 -7.59
CA LEU A 192 10.93 -10.12 -6.33
C LEU A 192 11.89 -11.22 -5.85
N LYS A 193 11.84 -11.54 -4.57
CA LYS A 193 12.62 -12.62 -3.97
C LYS A 193 11.79 -13.90 -3.85
N ASP A 194 12.32 -14.99 -4.41
CA ASP A 194 11.77 -16.32 -4.23
C ASP A 194 11.65 -16.68 -2.73
N GLY A 195 10.54 -17.32 -2.34
CA GLY A 195 10.31 -17.80 -0.97
C GLY A 195 9.64 -16.80 -0.01
N TYR A 196 9.15 -15.67 -0.51
CA TYR A 196 8.34 -14.70 0.24
C TYR A 196 6.95 -14.58 -0.38
N ASN A 197 5.90 -14.49 0.45
CA ASN A 197 4.50 -14.32 0.00
C ASN A 197 4.10 -12.83 -0.11
N THR A 198 5.07 -11.91 -0.13
CA THR A 198 4.88 -10.45 -0.10
C THR A 198 5.74 -9.78 -1.18
N TRP A 199 5.57 -8.47 -1.40
CA TRP A 199 6.38 -7.70 -2.35
C TRP A 199 7.80 -7.41 -1.82
N THR A 200 8.53 -8.48 -1.55
CA THR A 200 9.90 -8.47 -1.02
C THR A 200 10.92 -8.38 -2.14
N VAL A 201 11.79 -7.36 -2.08
CA VAL A 201 12.81 -7.05 -3.10
C VAL A 201 14.23 -6.99 -2.50
N GLY A 202 15.24 -6.83 -3.36
CA GLY A 202 16.66 -6.79 -2.98
C GLY A 202 17.19 -5.40 -2.62
N LEU A 203 17.14 -5.01 -1.35
CA LEU A 203 17.78 -3.78 -0.85
C LEU A 203 19.31 -3.87 -0.98
N LYS A 204 19.95 -2.87 -1.57
CA LYS A 204 21.41 -2.80 -1.73
C LYS A 204 22.08 -1.81 -0.77
N SER A 205 21.50 -0.64 -0.57
CA SER A 205 22.02 0.37 0.36
C SER A 205 20.99 1.44 0.73
N ILE A 206 21.17 2.03 1.91
CA ILE A 206 20.53 3.27 2.34
C ILE A 206 21.64 4.31 2.59
N GLN A 207 21.41 5.54 2.13
CA GLN A 207 22.33 6.67 2.23
C GLN A 207 21.54 7.96 2.53
N VAL A 208 22.16 8.91 3.23
CA VAL A 208 21.63 10.28 3.37
C VAL A 208 22.28 11.18 2.31
N VAL A 209 21.48 11.86 1.49
CA VAL A 209 22.00 12.70 0.40
C VAL A 209 22.81 13.87 0.98
N GLY A 210 24.03 14.03 0.46
CA GLY A 210 25.03 14.97 0.98
C GLY A 210 26.08 14.32 1.89
N ASN A 211 25.88 13.08 2.32
CA ASN A 211 26.83 12.31 3.12
C ASN A 211 27.29 11.04 2.39
N ALA A 212 28.57 10.67 2.52
CA ALA A 212 29.13 9.48 1.88
C ALA A 212 28.96 8.20 2.72
N THR A 213 28.43 8.31 3.94
CA THR A 213 28.19 7.19 4.84
C THR A 213 26.99 6.36 4.35
N LEU A 214 27.22 5.07 4.14
CA LEU A 214 26.16 4.09 3.88
C LEU A 214 25.76 3.43 5.20
N ALA A 215 24.47 3.10 5.34
CA ALA A 215 23.99 2.30 6.46
C ALA A 215 24.54 0.85 6.39
N PRO A 216 24.77 0.16 7.53
CA PRO A 216 25.41 -1.15 7.60
C PRO A 216 24.48 -2.28 7.13
N LEU A 217 24.27 -2.37 5.83
CA LEU A 217 23.44 -3.37 5.16
C LEU A 217 24.27 -4.38 4.37
N THR A 218 23.79 -5.62 4.31
CA THR A 218 24.29 -6.60 3.35
C THR A 218 23.70 -6.28 1.97
N PRO A 219 24.49 -6.28 0.88
CA PRO A 219 23.93 -6.11 -0.46
C PRO A 219 22.94 -7.24 -0.77
N ASN A 220 21.76 -6.88 -1.27
CA ASN A 220 20.61 -7.78 -1.46
C ASN A 220 20.02 -8.32 -0.15
N THR A 221 19.98 -7.51 0.92
CA THR A 221 19.11 -7.73 2.10
C THR A 221 17.63 -7.72 1.66
N PRO A 222 16.73 -8.55 2.22
CA PRO A 222 15.29 -8.47 1.95
C PRO A 222 14.71 -7.12 2.40
N VAL A 223 13.77 -6.57 1.64
CA VAL A 223 12.93 -5.45 2.09
C VAL A 223 11.52 -5.59 1.50
N ILE A 224 10.49 -5.45 2.33
CA ILE A 224 9.08 -5.48 1.91
C ILE A 224 8.69 -4.08 1.39
N ILE A 225 8.02 -4.01 0.24
CA ILE A 225 7.36 -2.79 -0.23
C ILE A 225 5.89 -2.87 0.19
N ASP A 226 5.49 -2.04 1.15
CA ASP A 226 4.28 -2.24 1.94
C ASP A 226 3.41 -0.97 1.99
N SER A 227 2.11 -1.05 1.68
CA SER A 227 1.16 0.06 1.89
C SER A 227 0.28 -0.07 3.14
N GLY A 228 0.33 -1.19 3.85
CA GLY A 228 -0.24 -1.32 5.20
C GLY A 228 0.48 -0.42 6.21
N THR A 229 1.81 -0.28 6.10
CA THR A 229 2.59 0.56 7.01
C THR A 229 2.92 1.99 6.55
N THR A 230 2.93 2.91 7.50
CA THR A 230 3.29 4.33 7.29
C THR A 230 4.80 4.58 7.16
N CYS A 231 5.64 3.76 7.79
CA CYS A 231 7.04 4.07 8.10
C CYS A 231 8.08 3.28 7.27
N PHE A 232 9.34 3.74 7.30
CA PHE A 232 10.51 2.91 7.00
C PHE A 232 10.89 2.20 8.30
N HIS A 233 10.67 0.89 8.39
CA HIS A 233 11.15 0.09 9.52
C HIS A 233 12.55 -0.41 9.20
N LEU A 234 13.46 -0.22 10.16
CA LEU A 234 14.90 -0.42 10.02
C LEU A 234 15.44 -1.16 11.25
N PRO A 235 16.24 -2.22 11.09
CA PRO A 235 16.96 -2.82 12.21
C PRO A 235 17.80 -1.78 12.94
N GLY A 236 17.89 -1.84 14.27
CA GLY A 236 18.47 -0.77 15.10
C GLY A 236 19.85 -0.26 14.66
N SER A 237 20.75 -1.15 14.23
CA SER A 237 22.07 -0.77 13.71
C SER A 237 22.05 0.01 12.39
N VAL A 238 21.01 -0.19 11.58
CA VAL A 238 20.74 0.54 10.33
C VAL A 238 20.07 1.89 10.66
N TYR A 239 19.08 1.87 11.56
CA TYR A 239 18.37 3.05 12.07
C TYR A 239 19.32 4.07 12.72
N ASP A 240 20.16 3.63 13.66
CA ASP A 240 21.16 4.46 14.36
C ASP A 240 22.08 5.19 13.37
N VAL A 241 22.59 4.47 12.37
CA VAL A 241 23.50 5.05 11.37
C VAL A 241 22.77 6.03 10.48
N VAL A 242 21.53 5.74 10.03
CA VAL A 242 20.73 6.72 9.27
C VAL A 242 20.48 7.98 10.10
N MET A 243 20.01 7.86 11.35
CA MET A 243 19.70 9.00 12.21
C MET A 243 20.93 9.82 12.59
N ALA A 244 22.07 9.19 12.87
CA ALA A 244 23.35 9.87 13.10
C ALA A 244 23.87 10.56 11.82
N THR A 245 23.64 9.96 10.65
CA THR A 245 24.02 10.55 9.36
C THR A 245 23.14 11.75 9.01
N ILE A 246 21.83 11.72 9.30
CA ILE A 246 20.94 12.90 9.19
C ILE A 246 21.45 14.04 10.08
N LYS A 247 21.67 13.76 11.37
CA LYS A 247 22.10 14.75 12.38
C LYS A 247 23.45 15.40 12.00
N SER A 248 24.46 14.61 11.65
CA SER A 248 25.77 15.13 11.23
C SER A 248 25.74 15.89 9.88
N THR A 249 24.81 15.55 8.97
CA THR A 249 24.62 16.29 7.71
C THR A 249 24.02 17.68 7.95
N LEU A 250 23.08 17.79 8.89
CA LEU A 250 22.53 19.08 9.33
C LEU A 250 23.61 19.94 10.02
N GLU A 251 24.40 19.36 10.92
CA GLU A 251 25.51 20.05 11.59
C GLU A 251 26.55 20.57 10.58
N ALA A 252 26.95 19.75 9.61
CA ALA A 252 27.87 20.14 8.53
C ALA A 252 27.33 21.29 7.64
N ALA A 253 26.00 21.38 7.48
CA ALA A 253 25.32 22.47 6.79
C ALA A 253 25.11 23.73 7.67
N GLY A 254 25.55 23.71 8.93
CA GLY A 254 25.29 24.79 9.89
C GLY A 254 23.81 24.94 10.21
N ARG A 255 23.10 23.81 10.38
CA ARG A 255 21.69 23.76 10.78
C ARG A 255 21.55 23.08 12.14
N HIS A 256 20.94 23.80 13.07
CA HIS A 256 20.52 23.26 14.36
C HIS A 256 19.03 22.93 14.27
N VAL A 257 18.71 21.64 14.32
CA VAL A 257 17.34 21.12 14.27
C VAL A 257 17.15 20.26 15.51
N GLU A 258 16.16 20.59 16.35
CA GLU A 258 15.88 19.80 17.56
C GLU A 258 14.83 18.71 17.26
N MET A 259 15.16 17.46 17.57
CA MET A 259 14.26 16.32 17.48
C MET A 259 13.82 15.87 18.89
N ARG A 260 12.63 15.26 18.96
CA ARG A 260 12.14 14.49 20.12
C ARG A 260 12.16 13.02 19.72
N GLU A 261 12.98 12.21 20.38
CA GLU A 261 12.91 10.76 20.25
C GLU A 261 11.72 10.24 21.08
N GLY A 262 10.96 9.28 20.55
CA GLY A 262 9.90 8.56 21.27
C GLY A 262 10.31 7.11 21.53
N SER A 263 9.82 6.49 22.61
CA SER A 263 10.14 5.08 22.93
C SER A 263 9.29 4.06 22.16
N MET A 264 8.19 4.50 21.53
CA MET A 264 7.28 3.68 20.71
C MET A 264 6.74 4.46 19.50
N ALA A 265 7.27 5.66 19.25
CA ALA A 265 6.76 6.58 18.24
C ALA A 265 7.92 7.17 17.42
N PRO A 266 7.72 7.42 16.11
CA PRO A 266 8.75 7.98 15.24
C PRO A 266 9.33 9.30 15.77
N PRO A 267 10.63 9.61 15.53
CA PRO A 267 11.25 10.85 15.95
C PRO A 267 10.53 12.08 15.38
N ALA A 268 10.28 13.10 16.19
CA ALA A 268 9.55 14.29 15.75
C ALA A 268 10.37 15.58 15.83
N LEU A 269 10.31 16.40 14.77
CA LEU A 269 10.84 17.76 14.79
C LEU A 269 10.12 18.60 15.84
N ARG A 270 10.86 19.37 16.64
CA ARG A 270 10.27 20.36 17.56
C ARG A 270 9.71 21.58 16.84
N ASN A 271 10.18 21.86 15.63
CA ASN A 271 9.68 22.91 14.76
C ASN A 271 9.41 22.32 13.38
N CYS A 272 8.14 22.28 12.97
CA CYS A 272 7.74 21.79 11.65
C CYS A 272 8.38 22.55 10.47
N ALA A 273 8.82 23.81 10.66
CA ALA A 273 9.50 24.55 9.60
C ALA A 273 10.92 24.02 9.31
N ASP A 274 11.59 23.38 10.29
CA ASP A 274 12.94 22.82 10.12
C ASP A 274 12.98 21.71 9.05
N ARG A 275 11.81 21.14 8.70
CA ARG A 275 11.61 20.18 7.61
C ARG A 275 12.24 20.62 6.28
N GLU A 276 12.36 21.92 6.00
CA GLU A 276 13.02 22.37 4.77
C GLU A 276 14.54 22.08 4.73
N TYR A 277 15.16 21.84 5.89
CA TYR A 277 16.61 21.57 6.01
C TYR A 277 16.96 20.08 6.02
N LEU A 278 15.97 19.20 6.20
CA LEU A 278 16.20 17.75 6.30
C LEU A 278 16.72 17.22 4.94
N PRO A 279 17.84 16.47 4.92
CA PRO A 279 18.41 15.95 3.68
C PRO A 279 17.56 14.81 3.10
N PRO A 280 17.35 14.72 1.77
CA PRO A 280 16.72 13.55 1.17
C PRO A 280 17.43 12.24 1.55
N LEU A 281 16.69 11.15 1.66
CA LEU A 281 17.25 9.81 1.75
C LEU A 281 17.40 9.23 0.34
N GLN A 282 18.38 8.36 0.16
CA GLN A 282 18.61 7.64 -1.07
C GLN A 282 18.66 6.15 -0.76
N VAL A 283 17.80 5.38 -1.44
CA VAL A 283 17.70 3.93 -1.34
C VAL A 283 18.09 3.35 -2.69
N ALA A 284 18.98 2.36 -2.71
CA ALA A 284 19.33 1.63 -3.92
C ALA A 284 18.83 0.18 -3.80
N PHE A 285 18.14 -0.28 -4.83
CA PHE A 285 17.71 -1.66 -5.00
C PHE A 285 18.53 -2.36 -6.09
N THR A 286 18.64 -3.67 -5.99
CA THR A 286 19.33 -4.51 -6.98
C THR A 286 18.37 -4.79 -8.15
N SER A 287 18.76 -4.45 -9.38
CA SER A 287 17.98 -4.75 -10.59
C SER A 287 18.14 -6.21 -11.06
N GLN A 288 17.40 -6.61 -12.09
CA GLN A 288 17.53 -7.93 -12.72
C GLN A 288 18.92 -8.18 -13.37
N ASP A 289 19.67 -7.14 -13.75
CA ASP A 289 21.03 -7.27 -14.30
C ASP A 289 22.15 -6.98 -13.29
N GLY A 290 21.79 -6.72 -12.03
CA GLY A 290 22.71 -6.39 -10.95
C GLY A 290 23.16 -4.92 -10.91
N SER A 291 22.61 -4.06 -11.77
CA SER A 291 22.73 -2.60 -11.66
C SER A 291 21.79 -2.02 -10.58
N ASP A 292 21.93 -0.73 -10.31
CA ASP A 292 21.32 -0.07 -9.15
C ASP A 292 20.10 0.74 -9.57
N VAL A 293 18.92 0.33 -9.11
CA VAL A 293 17.69 1.12 -9.19
C VAL A 293 17.66 2.06 -7.98
N THR A 294 18.07 3.31 -8.20
CA THR A 294 18.17 4.31 -7.14
C THR A 294 16.88 5.13 -7.02
N VAL A 295 16.29 5.13 -5.83
CA VAL A 295 15.13 5.92 -5.41
C VAL A 295 15.61 7.00 -4.44
N VAL A 296 15.15 8.23 -4.64
CA VAL A 296 15.38 9.35 -3.70
C VAL A 296 14.06 9.62 -2.99
N ILE A 297 14.06 9.48 -1.66
CA ILE A 297 12.92 9.73 -0.78
C ILE A 297 13.14 11.13 -0.19
N PRO A 298 12.52 12.19 -0.75
CA PRO A 298 12.77 13.55 -0.27
C PRO A 298 12.03 13.84 1.04
N GLN A 299 12.46 14.89 1.73
CA GLN A 299 12.01 15.23 3.07
C GLN A 299 10.54 15.68 3.15
N GLU A 300 9.87 15.98 2.03
CA GLU A 300 8.42 16.18 2.05
C GLU A 300 7.60 14.88 2.11
N VAL A 301 8.16 13.70 1.84
CA VAL A 301 7.44 12.42 2.00
C VAL A 301 7.85 11.64 3.25
N TYR A 302 9.11 11.70 3.68
CA TYR A 302 9.53 11.02 4.92
C TYR A 302 9.39 11.89 6.18
N VAL A 303 9.14 13.19 6.07
CA VAL A 303 8.70 14.01 7.22
C VAL A 303 7.24 14.37 7.00
N GLN A 304 6.36 13.86 7.86
CA GLN A 304 4.92 14.01 7.76
C GLN A 304 4.41 14.82 8.96
N ALA A 305 3.49 15.76 8.69
CA ALA A 305 2.85 16.56 9.73
C ALA A 305 1.54 15.88 10.15
N TYR A 306 1.32 15.79 11.46
CA TYR A 306 0.13 15.24 12.10
C TYR A 306 -0.51 16.34 12.93
N ASP A 307 -1.83 16.53 12.79
CA ASP A 307 -2.57 17.40 13.71
C ASP A 307 -2.85 16.66 15.02
N THR A 308 -2.58 17.30 16.16
CA THR A 308 -2.81 16.77 17.51
C THR A 308 -3.34 17.86 18.44
N ASP A 309 -3.97 17.49 19.56
CA ASP A 309 -4.43 18.44 20.60
C ASP A 309 -3.32 19.34 21.16
N ALA A 310 -2.06 18.90 21.07
CA ALA A 310 -0.88 19.65 21.52
C ALA A 310 -0.31 20.59 20.42
N GLY A 311 -0.93 20.65 19.25
CA GLY A 311 -0.44 21.32 18.04
C GLY A 311 0.17 20.35 17.02
N PRO A 312 0.67 20.85 15.88
CA PRO A 312 1.18 20.02 14.80
C PRO A 312 2.49 19.32 15.20
N LEU A 313 2.52 18.00 15.03
CA LEU A 313 3.68 17.13 15.25
C LEU A 313 4.28 16.75 13.89
N CYS A 314 5.55 17.07 13.64
CA CYS A 314 6.21 16.69 12.38
C CYS A 314 7.14 15.49 12.60
N ALA A 315 6.61 14.28 12.42
CA ALA A 315 7.35 13.03 12.60
C ALA A 315 8.18 12.68 11.35
N LEU A 316 9.38 12.15 11.58
CA LEU A 316 10.21 11.46 10.61
C LEU A 316 9.70 10.02 10.55
N LEU A 317 9.21 9.58 9.40
CA LEU A 317 8.65 8.25 9.14
C LEU A 317 9.77 7.18 9.02
N LEU A 318 10.65 7.15 10.03
CA LEU A 318 11.72 6.20 10.24
C LEU A 318 11.51 5.58 11.62
N ARG A 319 11.52 4.25 11.70
CA ARG A 319 11.25 3.48 12.92
C ARG A 319 12.28 2.37 13.08
N GLU A 320 12.67 2.10 14.31
CA GLU A 320 13.42 0.90 14.65
C GLU A 320 12.47 -0.31 14.65
N SER A 321 12.80 -1.37 13.92
CA SER A 321 12.07 -2.66 13.95
C SER A 321 12.12 -3.23 15.38
N SER A 322 11.16 -4.08 15.78
CA SER A 322 11.07 -4.56 17.17
C SER A 322 12.24 -5.48 17.56
N GLN A 323 12.48 -5.68 18.86
CA GLN A 323 13.67 -6.38 19.37
C GLN A 323 13.65 -7.89 19.08
N GLY A 324 14.08 -8.25 17.88
CA GLY A 324 14.13 -9.61 17.36
C GLY A 324 13.95 -9.67 15.84
N GLU A 325 13.32 -8.65 15.26
CA GLU A 325 13.13 -8.48 13.82
C GLU A 325 14.42 -7.99 13.15
N GLU A 326 14.93 -8.77 12.18
CA GLU A 326 15.88 -8.25 11.17
C GLU A 326 15.15 -7.68 9.95
N ASP A 327 13.81 -7.75 9.94
CA ASP A 327 12.99 -7.36 8.79
C ASP A 327 12.95 -5.86 8.56
N ILE A 328 12.90 -5.53 7.28
CA ILE A 328 12.95 -4.17 6.75
C ILE A 328 11.71 -3.98 5.88
N SER A 329 10.94 -2.92 6.11
CA SER A 329 9.81 -2.56 5.26
C SER A 329 9.84 -1.08 4.91
N ILE A 330 9.46 -0.77 3.67
CA ILE A 330 9.32 0.59 3.16
C ILE A 330 7.83 0.85 2.96
N GLY A 331 7.24 1.60 3.89
CA GLY A 331 5.91 2.16 3.75
C GLY A 331 5.78 2.93 2.43
N GLN A 332 4.84 2.57 1.57
CA GLN A 332 4.62 3.18 0.25
C GLN A 332 4.31 4.68 0.33
N ASN A 333 3.91 5.17 1.51
CA ASN A 333 3.85 6.58 1.89
C ASN A 333 5.15 7.36 1.54
N LEU A 334 6.30 6.70 1.63
CA LEU A 334 7.64 7.22 1.29
C LEU A 334 7.92 7.24 -0.22
N LEU A 335 7.17 6.46 -0.99
CA LEU A 335 7.35 6.28 -2.43
C LEU A 335 6.36 7.10 -3.27
N ARG A 336 5.51 7.92 -2.63
CA ARG A 336 4.45 8.74 -3.27
C ARG A 336 4.91 9.68 -4.41
N ARG A 337 6.21 9.93 -4.56
CA ARG A 337 6.80 10.69 -5.69
C ARG A 337 7.00 9.86 -6.97
N TYR A 338 6.77 8.55 -6.91
CA TYR A 338 7.03 7.59 -7.99
C TYR A 338 5.74 6.97 -8.52
N TYR A 339 5.83 6.40 -9.73
CA TYR A 339 4.82 5.50 -10.25
C TYR A 339 5.23 4.08 -9.86
N LEU A 340 4.46 3.41 -9.00
CA LEU A 340 4.72 2.05 -8.59
C LEU A 340 3.94 1.08 -9.47
N TYR A 341 4.55 -0.05 -9.82
CA TYR A 341 3.97 -1.10 -10.64
C TYR A 341 4.39 -2.45 -10.07
N PHE A 342 3.41 -3.33 -9.91
CA PHE A 342 3.49 -4.61 -9.23
C PHE A 342 3.04 -5.69 -10.23
N GLN A 343 3.94 -6.64 -10.50
CA GLN A 343 3.88 -7.71 -11.50
C GLN A 343 4.83 -8.83 -11.07
#